data_AF-A0A3C1UKL4-F1
#
_entry.id   AF-A0A3C1UKL4-F1
#
_cell.length_a   1.000
_cell.length_b   1.000
_cell.length_c   1.000
_cell.angle_alpha   90.00
_cell.angle_beta   90.00
_cell.angle_gamma   90.00
#
_symmetry.space_group_name_H-M   'P 1'
#
loop_
_entity.id
_entity.type
_entity.pdbx_description
1 polymer ?
#
loop_
_entity_poly.entity_id
_entity_poly.type
_entity_poly.pdbx_seq_one_letter_code
_entity_poly.pdbx_strand_id
1 'polypeptide(L)'
;KGEEDSLNEEDKALQASLKKDLEQLKKARDEVQMAVPAALVMKERQEPLQAHILKRGVYDQPGEPVQRNTPGFLPPLQSTGDIKSRMDLANWVVAPYNPLTARVAVNRFWQQCFGTGLVKTSADFGAQGDRPSHPELLDYLSLQFMESGWDIKQLMRTIVMSESYQQSSKINPESRVNDPENRLLARGSRFRMDSEMVRDQVLMAGGLLNHDMLGKSVKPPQPAKLWQIVAMPSSYPRIFKADDGKKAFRRSVYTFWKRGLPPPQMTIFDAPTREACIARRERTNTPLQALMLMNEPQFFSAAAHCAQGILENTDWKDAQRIERAYETITSHLPTDTEARALKQALESFREHYNKNVDAAQALTSGYLSGNTSNDDSIELASWTMLTHALLNLDIVKTRQ
;
A
#
# COMPACT_ATOMS: atom_id res chain seq x y z
N LYS A 1 -67.84 5.58 12.82
CA LYS A 1 -67.63 6.94 12.29
C LYS A 1 -68.02 7.92 13.38
N GLY A 2 -67.05 8.44 14.11
CA GLY A 2 -67.27 9.31 15.26
C GLY A 2 -66.19 9.02 16.29
N GLU A 3 -65.43 10.07 16.66
CA GLU A 3 -64.25 10.11 17.55
C GLU A 3 -62.89 9.88 16.89
N GLU A 4 -62.51 10.72 15.93
CA GLU A 4 -61.07 10.86 15.62
C GLU A 4 -60.61 12.29 15.26
N ASP A 5 -61.43 13.33 15.42
CA ASP A 5 -61.05 14.69 15.00
C ASP A 5 -61.47 15.77 16.00
N SER A 6 -60.63 15.96 17.03
CA SER A 6 -60.35 17.29 17.59
C SER A 6 -59.18 17.21 18.58
N LEU A 7 -57.97 16.96 18.08
CA LEU A 7 -56.76 17.32 18.82
C LEU A 7 -56.76 18.85 18.95
N ASN A 8 -56.72 19.36 20.18
CA ASN A 8 -56.70 20.80 20.45
C ASN A 8 -55.41 21.42 19.86
N GLU A 9 -55.37 22.72 19.60
CA GLU A 9 -54.17 23.41 19.08
C GLU A 9 -52.91 23.10 19.91
N GLU A 10 -53.07 22.97 21.23
CA GLU A 10 -52.03 22.54 22.17
C GLU A 10 -51.53 21.12 21.92
N ASP A 11 -52.41 20.18 21.58
CA ASP A 11 -52.04 18.79 21.28
C ASP A 11 -51.30 18.68 19.95
N LYS A 12 -51.67 19.49 18.95
CA LYS A 12 -50.96 19.56 17.66
C LYS A 12 -49.57 20.17 17.83
N ALA A 13 -49.45 21.21 18.65
CA ALA A 13 -48.16 21.81 19.00
C ALA A 13 -47.27 20.83 19.79
N LEU A 14 -47.85 20.09 20.73
CA LEU A 14 -47.15 19.05 21.50
C LEU A 14 -46.69 17.90 20.59
N GLN A 15 -47.54 17.42 19.67
CA GLN A 15 -47.17 16.39 18.69
C GLN A 15 -46.05 16.86 17.76
N ALA A 16 -46.08 18.11 17.30
CA ALA A 16 -45.01 18.69 16.48
C ALA A 16 -43.69 18.79 17.25
N SER A 17 -43.74 19.19 18.53
CA SER A 17 -42.57 19.21 19.42
C SER A 17 -42.00 17.81 19.64
N LEU A 18 -42.84 16.85 20.02
CA LEU A 18 -42.44 15.46 20.24
C LEU A 18 -41.85 14.82 18.98
N LYS A 19 -42.39 15.12 17.80
CA LYS A 19 -41.85 14.63 16.53
C LYS A 19 -40.46 15.21 16.26
N LYS A 20 -40.25 16.50 16.51
CA LYS A 20 -38.95 17.17 16.39
C LYS A 20 -37.94 16.58 17.38
N ASP A 21 -38.33 16.36 18.63
CA ASP A 21 -37.48 15.77 19.67
C ASP A 21 -37.10 14.33 19.31
N LEU A 22 -38.05 13.55 18.79
CA LEU A 22 -37.83 12.19 18.33
C LEU A 22 -36.88 12.15 17.12
N GLU A 23 -37.01 13.07 16.17
CA GLU A 23 -36.07 13.22 15.06
C GLU A 23 -34.65 13.62 15.54
N GLN A 24 -34.56 14.53 16.52
CA GLN A 24 -33.27 14.89 17.12
C GLN A 24 -32.64 13.72 17.88
N LEU A 25 -33.41 12.98 18.67
CA LEU A 25 -32.92 11.80 19.40
C LEU A 25 -32.52 10.68 18.45
N LYS A 26 -33.28 10.44 17.36
CA LYS A 26 -32.89 9.50 16.29
C LYS A 26 -31.57 9.93 15.65
N LYS A 27 -31.42 11.21 15.32
CA LYS A 27 -30.18 11.74 14.75
C LYS A 27 -29.00 11.57 15.72
N ALA A 28 -29.16 11.91 16.99
CA ALA A 28 -28.13 11.74 18.00
C ALA A 28 -27.75 10.25 18.21
N ARG A 29 -28.74 9.35 18.24
CA ARG A 29 -28.51 7.90 18.27
C ARG A 29 -27.73 7.45 17.06
N ASP A 30 -28.14 7.86 15.86
CA ASP A 30 -27.50 7.47 14.61
C ASP A 30 -26.06 8.00 14.52
N GLU A 31 -25.81 9.22 15.00
CA GLU A 31 -24.47 9.79 15.12
C GLU A 31 -23.58 8.96 16.06
N VAL A 32 -24.10 8.58 17.24
CA VAL A 32 -23.37 7.70 18.17
C VAL A 32 -23.14 6.33 17.55
N GLN A 33 -24.14 5.73 16.91
CA GLN A 33 -24.04 4.41 16.29
C GLN A 33 -23.06 4.40 15.11
N MET A 34 -23.00 5.48 14.31
CA MET A 34 -22.02 5.65 13.23
C MET A 34 -20.61 5.98 13.75
N ALA A 35 -20.50 6.51 14.98
CA ALA A 35 -19.22 6.73 15.63
C ALA A 35 -18.60 5.40 16.13
N VAL A 36 -19.43 4.40 16.48
CA VAL A 36 -18.96 3.06 16.83
C VAL A 36 -18.32 2.40 15.61
N PRO A 37 -17.03 2.01 15.68
CA PRO A 37 -16.40 1.25 14.62
C PRO A 37 -17.10 -0.11 14.46
N ALA A 38 -17.80 -0.30 13.35
CA ALA A 38 -18.44 -1.56 13.00
C ALA A 38 -17.79 -2.15 11.75
N ALA A 39 -17.65 -3.47 11.73
CA ALA A 39 -17.23 -4.23 10.57
C ALA A 39 -18.37 -5.15 10.15
N LEU A 40 -18.65 -5.21 8.84
CA LEU A 40 -19.58 -6.20 8.30
C LEU A 40 -18.94 -7.58 8.41
N VAL A 41 -19.63 -8.51 9.05
CA VAL A 41 -19.21 -9.91 9.16
C VAL A 41 -20.17 -10.80 8.39
N MET A 42 -19.64 -11.81 7.72
CA MET A 42 -20.45 -12.86 7.12
C MET A 42 -20.90 -13.82 8.22
N LYS A 43 -22.13 -13.65 8.71
CA LYS A 43 -22.71 -14.56 9.71
C LYS A 43 -23.34 -15.76 9.01
N GLU A 44 -23.07 -16.96 9.53
CA GLU A 44 -23.72 -18.19 9.08
C GLU A 44 -25.23 -18.12 9.38
N ARG A 45 -26.06 -18.63 8.46
CA ARG A 45 -27.50 -18.75 8.69
C ARG A 45 -27.78 -19.89 9.67
N GLN A 46 -28.86 -19.76 10.45
CA GLN A 46 -29.34 -20.88 11.29
C GLN A 46 -29.73 -22.07 10.42
N GLU A 47 -30.43 -21.81 9.32
CA GLU A 47 -30.78 -22.81 8.32
C GLU A 47 -29.94 -22.61 7.04
N PRO A 48 -29.04 -23.54 6.72
CA PRO A 48 -28.28 -23.50 5.48
C PRO A 48 -29.18 -23.59 4.25
N LEU A 49 -28.90 -22.78 3.23
CA LEU A 49 -29.53 -22.95 1.93
C LEU A 49 -29.01 -24.24 1.26
N GLN A 50 -29.92 -25.06 0.75
CA GLN A 50 -29.61 -26.26 -0.02
C GLN A 50 -28.98 -25.88 -1.36
N ALA A 51 -27.75 -26.34 -1.62
CA ALA A 51 -27.09 -26.17 -2.90
C ALA A 51 -27.43 -27.33 -3.85
N HIS A 52 -27.38 -27.09 -5.15
CA HIS A 52 -27.66 -28.09 -6.19
C HIS A 52 -26.59 -28.06 -7.26
N ILE A 53 -26.35 -29.20 -7.92
CA ILE A 53 -25.57 -29.26 -9.15
C ILE A 53 -26.42 -28.64 -10.26
N LEU A 54 -25.93 -27.58 -10.90
CA LEU A 54 -26.64 -26.91 -11.99
C LEU A 54 -26.47 -27.68 -13.29
N LYS A 55 -27.58 -28.01 -13.96
CA LYS A 55 -27.56 -28.72 -15.25
C LYS A 55 -26.88 -27.82 -16.29
N ARG A 56 -25.72 -28.26 -16.79
CA ARG A 56 -24.88 -27.50 -17.73
C ARG A 56 -24.46 -26.11 -17.22
N GLY A 57 -24.47 -25.89 -15.90
CA GLY A 57 -24.13 -24.61 -15.28
C GLY A 57 -25.22 -23.53 -15.37
N VAL A 58 -26.43 -23.85 -15.84
CA VAL A 58 -27.53 -22.88 -15.98
C VAL A 58 -28.17 -22.63 -14.61
N TYR A 59 -28.22 -21.35 -14.18
CA TYR A 59 -28.57 -20.97 -12.80
C TYR A 59 -30.01 -21.29 -12.39
N ASP A 60 -30.94 -21.38 -13.34
CA ASP A 60 -32.36 -21.66 -13.13
C ASP A 60 -32.72 -23.14 -13.37
N GLN A 61 -31.73 -24.01 -13.63
CA GLN A 61 -31.91 -25.45 -13.81
C GLN A 61 -31.20 -26.26 -12.71
N PRO A 62 -31.70 -26.24 -11.47
CA PRO A 62 -31.15 -27.06 -10.41
C PRO A 62 -31.33 -28.55 -10.73
N GLY A 63 -30.27 -29.33 -10.51
CA GLY A 63 -30.25 -30.79 -10.52
C GLY A 63 -30.16 -31.35 -9.10
N GLU A 64 -29.29 -32.33 -8.90
CA GLU A 64 -29.16 -33.05 -7.63
C GLU A 64 -28.72 -32.13 -6.46
N PRO A 65 -29.30 -32.30 -5.26
CA PRO A 65 -28.87 -31.59 -4.08
C PRO A 65 -27.47 -32.03 -3.64
N VAL A 66 -26.66 -31.09 -3.16
CA VAL A 66 -25.31 -31.37 -2.64
C VAL A 66 -25.14 -30.81 -1.24
N GLN A 67 -24.35 -31.52 -0.45
CA GLN A 67 -23.93 -31.07 0.87
C GLN A 67 -22.54 -30.44 0.82
N ARG A 68 -22.22 -29.64 1.83
CA ARG A 68 -20.90 -29.04 1.98
C ARG A 68 -19.86 -30.13 2.18
N ASN A 69 -18.89 -30.23 1.29
CA ASN A 69 -17.78 -31.16 1.43
C ASN A 69 -16.59 -30.74 0.55
N THR A 70 -15.44 -31.40 0.75
CA THR A 70 -14.32 -31.36 -0.20
C THR A 70 -14.55 -32.36 -1.35
N PRO A 71 -13.91 -32.15 -2.52
CA PRO A 71 -13.90 -33.14 -3.59
C PRO A 71 -13.44 -34.51 -3.10
N GLY A 72 -14.13 -35.59 -3.50
CA GLY A 72 -13.89 -36.94 -2.96
C GLY A 72 -12.54 -37.56 -3.29
N PHE A 73 -11.80 -37.02 -4.26
CA PHE A 73 -10.42 -37.43 -4.58
C PHE A 73 -9.38 -36.76 -3.67
N LEU A 74 -9.80 -35.83 -2.80
CA LEU A 74 -8.96 -35.17 -1.81
C LEU A 74 -9.22 -35.76 -0.41
N PRO A 75 -8.33 -35.52 0.57
CA PRO A 75 -8.55 -35.94 1.94
C PRO A 75 -9.92 -35.47 2.47
N PRO A 76 -10.63 -36.30 3.25
CA PRO A 76 -11.96 -35.97 3.73
C PRO A 76 -11.92 -34.76 4.68
N LEU A 77 -12.93 -33.90 4.55
CA LEU A 77 -13.15 -32.79 5.48
C LEU A 77 -13.60 -33.32 6.85
N GLN A 78 -12.78 -33.11 7.87
CA GLN A 78 -13.10 -33.39 9.27
C GLN A 78 -14.04 -32.31 9.82
N SER A 79 -15.08 -32.70 10.55
CA SER A 79 -16.00 -31.78 11.21
C SER A 79 -16.55 -32.42 12.49
N THR A 80 -16.83 -31.59 13.50
CA THR A 80 -17.43 -32.02 14.77
C THR A 80 -18.95 -31.95 14.77
N GLY A 81 -19.57 -31.39 13.74
CA GLY A 81 -21.02 -31.26 13.62
C GLY A 81 -21.58 -31.93 12.36
N ASP A 82 -22.90 -32.11 12.33
CA ASP A 82 -23.60 -32.73 11.20
C ASP A 82 -23.45 -31.92 9.90
N ILE A 83 -23.30 -30.60 10.02
CA ILE A 83 -23.14 -29.68 8.90
C ILE A 83 -21.74 -29.06 8.94
N LYS A 84 -20.95 -29.39 7.92
CA LYS A 84 -19.61 -28.83 7.71
C LYS A 84 -19.65 -27.29 7.63
N SER A 85 -18.80 -26.67 8.43
CA SER A 85 -18.70 -25.22 8.60
C SER A 85 -17.57 -24.61 7.76
N ARG A 86 -17.55 -23.28 7.65
CA ARG A 86 -16.41 -22.55 7.06
C ARG A 86 -15.14 -22.72 7.88
N MET A 87 -15.26 -22.89 9.21
CA MET A 87 -14.12 -23.14 10.09
C MET A 87 -13.52 -24.53 9.83
N ASP A 88 -14.35 -25.54 9.58
CA ASP A 88 -13.87 -26.87 9.20
C ASP A 88 -13.03 -26.81 7.92
N LEU A 89 -13.53 -26.10 6.90
CA LEU A 89 -12.79 -25.89 5.65
C LEU A 89 -11.47 -25.15 5.90
N ALA A 90 -11.47 -24.11 6.74
CA ALA A 90 -10.26 -23.37 7.08
C ALA A 90 -9.21 -24.28 7.74
N ASN A 91 -9.62 -25.08 8.74
CA ASN A 91 -8.76 -26.04 9.42
C ASN A 91 -8.22 -27.12 8.47
N TRP A 92 -9.03 -27.58 7.52
CA TRP A 92 -8.62 -28.54 6.50
C TRP A 92 -7.59 -27.94 5.52
N VAL A 93 -7.76 -26.66 5.13
CA VAL A 93 -6.80 -25.97 4.26
C VAL A 93 -5.43 -25.83 4.93
N VAL A 94 -5.38 -25.51 6.22
CA VAL A 94 -4.11 -25.32 6.96
C VAL A 94 -3.64 -26.59 7.69
N ALA A 95 -4.27 -27.73 7.44
CA ALA A 95 -3.98 -28.96 8.16
C ALA A 95 -2.51 -29.40 7.93
N PRO A 96 -1.86 -30.03 8.93
CA PRO A 96 -0.46 -30.45 8.80
C PRO A 96 -0.17 -31.39 7.64
N TYR A 97 -1.15 -32.19 7.24
CA TYR A 97 -1.05 -33.12 6.12
C TYR A 97 -1.28 -32.45 4.74
N ASN A 98 -1.62 -31.16 4.70
CA ASN A 98 -1.76 -30.39 3.46
C ASN A 98 -0.50 -29.53 3.23
N PRO A 99 0.46 -29.99 2.42
CA PRO A 99 1.72 -29.28 2.22
C PRO A 99 1.59 -28.03 1.35
N LEU A 100 0.48 -27.86 0.61
CA LEU A 100 0.36 -26.80 -0.40
C LEU A 100 0.25 -25.43 0.23
N THR A 101 -0.51 -25.29 1.32
CA THR A 101 -0.79 -23.98 1.93
C THR A 101 0.48 -23.29 2.41
N ALA A 102 1.36 -24.02 3.11
CA ALA A 102 2.63 -23.49 3.56
C ALA A 102 3.58 -23.18 2.40
N ARG A 103 3.71 -24.09 1.41
CA ARG A 103 4.53 -23.87 0.22
C ARG A 103 4.11 -22.63 -0.57
N VAL A 104 2.80 -22.46 -0.79
CA VAL A 104 2.25 -21.29 -1.49
C VAL A 104 2.51 -20.02 -0.67
N ALA A 105 2.27 -20.04 0.64
CA ALA A 105 2.49 -18.87 1.50
C ALA A 105 3.98 -18.44 1.51
N VAL A 106 4.89 -19.38 1.77
CA VAL A 106 6.34 -19.17 1.76
C VAL A 106 6.80 -18.60 0.41
N ASN A 107 6.33 -19.17 -0.70
CA ASN A 107 6.70 -18.67 -2.02
C ASN A 107 6.25 -17.23 -2.26
N ARG A 108 5.08 -16.82 -1.74
CA ARG A 108 4.61 -15.44 -1.84
C ARG A 108 5.45 -14.49 -1.00
N PHE A 109 5.83 -14.86 0.22
CA PHE A 109 6.74 -14.07 1.05
C PHE A 109 8.15 -13.98 0.45
N TRP A 110 8.66 -15.09 -0.08
CA TRP A 110 9.90 -15.12 -0.83
C TRP A 110 9.84 -14.17 -2.04
N GLN A 111 8.77 -14.24 -2.83
CA GLN A 111 8.57 -13.36 -3.97
C GLN A 111 8.53 -11.87 -3.57
N GLN A 112 7.97 -11.51 -2.41
CA GLN A 112 8.00 -10.14 -1.93
C GLN A 112 9.43 -9.66 -1.66
N CYS A 113 10.30 -10.55 -1.17
CA CYS A 113 11.69 -10.24 -0.84
C CYS A 113 12.62 -10.24 -2.07
N PHE A 114 12.45 -11.21 -2.98
CA PHE A 114 13.33 -11.46 -4.13
C PHE A 114 12.74 -11.05 -5.48
N GLY A 115 11.49 -10.59 -5.50
CA GLY A 115 10.76 -10.17 -6.70
C GLY A 115 10.13 -11.34 -7.47
N THR A 116 10.77 -12.50 -7.47
CA THR A 116 10.26 -13.74 -8.07
C THR A 116 10.24 -14.86 -7.03
N GLY A 117 9.15 -15.63 -6.97
CA GLY A 117 9.04 -16.78 -6.08
C GLY A 117 10.02 -17.91 -6.47
N LEU A 118 10.32 -18.80 -5.53
CA LEU A 118 10.98 -20.09 -5.80
C LEU A 118 10.23 -20.85 -6.90
N VAL A 119 8.90 -20.84 -6.86
CA VAL A 119 8.01 -21.13 -8.00
C VAL A 119 7.66 -19.81 -8.68
N LYS A 120 8.04 -19.65 -9.95
CA LYS A 120 7.84 -18.40 -10.72
C LYS A 120 6.36 -18.14 -11.03
N THR A 121 5.59 -19.20 -11.27
CA THR A 121 4.14 -19.16 -11.50
C THR A 121 3.37 -19.12 -10.18
N SER A 122 3.45 -18.04 -9.41
CA SER A 122 2.80 -17.95 -8.10
C SER A 122 1.26 -18.10 -8.09
N ALA A 123 0.62 -18.08 -9.27
CA ALA A 123 -0.80 -18.34 -9.45
C ALA A 123 -1.11 -19.83 -9.69
N ASP A 124 -0.12 -20.64 -10.07
CA ASP A 124 -0.26 -22.05 -10.40
C ASP A 124 0.88 -22.85 -9.76
N PHE A 125 0.54 -23.54 -8.68
CA PHE A 125 1.41 -24.44 -7.93
C PHE A 125 1.24 -25.91 -8.33
N GLY A 126 0.44 -26.18 -9.37
CA GLY A 126 0.12 -27.51 -9.86
C GLY A 126 1.02 -27.97 -11.01
N ALA A 127 0.58 -29.01 -11.71
CA ALA A 127 1.33 -29.62 -12.81
C ALA A 127 1.50 -28.71 -14.04
N GLN A 128 0.69 -27.65 -14.15
CA GLN A 128 0.78 -26.65 -15.22
C GLN A 128 1.67 -25.45 -14.82
N GLY A 129 2.12 -25.39 -13.56
CA GLY A 129 3.06 -24.39 -13.07
C GLY A 129 4.53 -24.77 -13.26
N ASP A 130 5.40 -23.79 -13.01
CA ASP A 130 6.84 -23.99 -13.00
C ASP A 130 7.27 -24.84 -11.79
N ARG A 131 8.33 -25.63 -11.98
CA ARG A 131 8.98 -26.32 -10.85
C ARG A 131 9.69 -25.31 -9.95
N PRO A 132 9.77 -25.55 -8.62
CA PRO A 132 10.58 -24.72 -7.74
C PRO A 132 12.04 -24.70 -8.20
N SER A 133 12.68 -23.52 -8.22
CA SER A 133 14.12 -23.44 -8.52
C SER A 133 14.97 -24.13 -7.45
N HIS A 134 14.53 -24.08 -6.19
CA HIS A 134 15.17 -24.73 -5.05
C HIS A 134 14.11 -25.49 -4.24
N PRO A 135 13.79 -26.74 -4.59
CA PRO A 135 12.72 -27.50 -3.95
C PRO A 135 13.00 -27.78 -2.47
N GLU A 136 14.24 -28.16 -2.13
CA GLU A 136 14.61 -28.44 -0.74
C GLU A 136 14.52 -27.19 0.16
N LEU A 137 14.88 -26.03 -0.37
CA LEU A 137 14.73 -24.76 0.34
C LEU A 137 13.26 -24.40 0.58
N LEU A 138 12.40 -24.61 -0.43
CA LEU A 138 10.97 -24.40 -0.29
C LEU A 138 10.39 -25.32 0.80
N ASP A 139 10.79 -26.58 0.80
CA ASP A 139 10.34 -27.58 1.75
C ASP A 139 10.80 -27.24 3.17
N TYR A 140 12.08 -26.89 3.33
CA TYR A 140 12.66 -26.44 4.60
C TYR A 140 11.90 -25.24 5.19
N LEU A 141 11.72 -24.18 4.39
CA LEU A 141 11.02 -22.97 4.85
C LEU A 141 9.55 -23.23 5.15
N SER A 142 8.90 -24.11 4.39
CA SER A 142 7.48 -24.47 4.60
C SER A 142 7.27 -25.24 5.90
N LEU A 143 8.14 -26.21 6.18
CA LEU A 143 8.11 -26.96 7.44
C LEU A 143 8.36 -26.04 8.64
N GLN A 144 9.41 -25.22 8.58
CA GLN A 144 9.71 -24.24 9.63
C GLN A 144 8.56 -23.26 9.85
N PHE A 145 7.91 -22.80 8.77
CA PHE A 145 6.77 -21.90 8.89
C PHE A 145 5.57 -22.56 9.59
N MET A 146 5.28 -23.83 9.30
CA MET A 146 4.22 -24.58 9.99
C MET A 146 4.59 -24.88 11.46
N GLU A 147 5.81 -25.34 11.73
CA GLU A 147 6.30 -25.67 13.07
C GLU A 147 6.35 -24.46 14.00
N SER A 148 6.63 -23.26 13.46
CA SER A 148 6.56 -22.01 14.21
C SER A 148 5.14 -21.58 14.62
N GLY A 149 4.11 -22.31 14.20
CA GLY A 149 2.72 -21.89 14.37
C GLY A 149 2.32 -20.76 13.43
N TRP A 150 2.88 -20.75 12.21
CA TRP A 150 2.62 -19.75 11.16
C TRP A 150 3.13 -18.33 11.52
N ASP A 151 4.27 -18.22 12.21
CA ASP A 151 4.88 -16.93 12.55
C ASP A 151 5.51 -16.26 11.30
N ILE A 152 4.78 -15.30 10.75
CA ILE A 152 5.20 -14.51 9.59
C ILE A 152 6.49 -13.72 9.89
N LYS A 153 6.65 -13.17 11.09
CA LYS A 153 7.83 -12.37 11.44
C LYS A 153 9.07 -13.24 11.54
N GLN A 154 8.95 -14.45 12.09
CA GLN A 154 10.06 -15.39 12.13
C GLN A 154 10.49 -15.83 10.72
N LEU A 155 9.53 -16.16 9.84
CA LEU A 155 9.82 -16.47 8.44
C LEU A 155 10.51 -15.30 7.73
N MET A 156 9.96 -14.09 7.85
CA MET A 156 10.54 -12.89 7.24
C MET A 156 11.94 -12.61 7.76
N ARG A 157 12.18 -12.73 9.07
CA ARG A 157 13.52 -12.60 9.67
C ARG A 157 14.50 -13.61 9.07
N THR A 158 14.09 -14.88 8.97
CA THR A 158 14.91 -15.95 8.40
C THR A 158 15.32 -15.62 6.96
N ILE A 159 14.37 -15.12 6.15
CA ILE A 159 14.63 -14.73 4.77
C ILE A 159 15.58 -13.52 4.70
N VAL A 160 15.28 -12.43 5.40
CA VAL A 160 16.06 -11.17 5.25
C VAL A 160 17.43 -11.21 5.93
N MET A 161 17.65 -12.15 6.85
CA MET A 161 18.94 -12.40 7.48
C MET A 161 19.77 -13.45 6.74
N SER A 162 19.26 -14.03 5.65
CA SER A 162 20.03 -14.98 4.83
C SER A 162 21.12 -14.28 4.03
N GLU A 163 22.24 -14.98 3.80
CA GLU A 163 23.30 -14.50 2.92
C GLU A 163 22.74 -14.17 1.53
N SER A 164 21.85 -15.01 0.99
CA SER A 164 21.20 -14.80 -0.30
C SER A 164 20.44 -13.48 -0.40
N TYR A 165 19.77 -13.04 0.68
CA TYR A 165 19.06 -11.76 0.67
C TYR A 165 20.02 -10.56 0.73
N GLN A 166 21.13 -10.71 1.46
CA GLN A 166 22.14 -9.68 1.73
C GLN A 166 23.20 -9.54 0.63
N GLN A 167 23.18 -10.41 -0.39
CA GLN A 167 24.09 -10.30 -1.53
C GLN A 167 23.94 -8.96 -2.25
N SER A 168 25.05 -8.47 -2.83
CA SER A 168 25.04 -7.29 -3.68
C SER A 168 24.22 -7.52 -4.95
N SER A 169 23.40 -6.54 -5.33
CA SER A 169 22.68 -6.54 -6.61
C SER A 169 23.54 -6.14 -7.82
N LYS A 170 24.85 -5.90 -7.64
CA LYS A 170 25.77 -5.58 -8.74
C LYS A 170 25.83 -6.73 -9.74
N ILE A 171 25.59 -6.42 -11.01
CA ILE A 171 25.62 -7.41 -12.09
C ILE A 171 27.04 -7.51 -12.62
N ASN A 172 27.66 -8.67 -12.46
CA ASN A 172 28.89 -9.01 -13.18
C ASN A 172 28.53 -9.65 -14.55
N PRO A 173 29.42 -9.61 -15.56
CA PRO A 173 29.13 -10.15 -16.89
C PRO A 173 28.83 -11.65 -16.90
N GLU A 174 29.50 -12.43 -16.04
CA GLU A 174 29.36 -13.88 -15.98
C GLU A 174 28.00 -14.33 -15.44
N SER A 175 27.58 -13.79 -14.28
CA SER A 175 26.26 -14.01 -13.68
C SER A 175 25.13 -13.53 -14.59
N ARG A 176 25.35 -12.52 -15.44
CA ARG A 176 24.36 -12.09 -16.43
C ARG A 176 24.12 -13.15 -17.51
N VAL A 177 25.16 -13.88 -17.91
CA VAL A 177 25.07 -14.94 -18.91
C VAL A 177 24.54 -16.24 -18.29
N ASN A 178 25.07 -16.62 -17.12
CA ASN A 178 24.75 -17.90 -16.47
C ASN A 178 23.40 -17.86 -15.73
N ASP A 179 22.99 -16.71 -15.21
CA ASP A 179 21.73 -16.53 -14.48
C ASP A 179 21.04 -15.20 -14.83
N PRO A 180 20.53 -15.04 -16.06
CA PRO A 180 19.96 -13.77 -16.53
C PRO A 180 18.73 -13.33 -15.73
N GLU A 181 17.90 -14.28 -15.28
CA GLU A 181 16.67 -14.02 -14.51
C GLU A 181 16.88 -14.03 -12.98
N ASN A 182 18.12 -14.19 -12.50
CA ASN A 182 18.47 -14.34 -11.08
C ASN A 182 17.71 -15.49 -10.37
N ARG A 183 17.51 -16.61 -11.07
CA ARG A 183 16.80 -17.80 -10.58
C ARG A 183 17.66 -18.69 -9.69
N LEU A 184 18.97 -18.66 -9.89
CA LEU A 184 19.98 -19.34 -9.08
C LEU A 184 20.45 -18.48 -7.90
N LEU A 185 19.93 -17.25 -7.77
CA LEU A 185 20.27 -16.30 -6.70
C LEU A 185 21.77 -15.99 -6.67
N ALA A 186 22.38 -15.86 -7.86
CA ALA A 186 23.80 -15.54 -8.01
C ALA A 186 24.15 -14.08 -7.64
N ARG A 187 23.14 -13.26 -7.33
CA ARG A 187 23.25 -11.86 -6.91
C ARG A 187 22.01 -11.44 -6.11
N GLY A 188 22.11 -10.29 -5.46
CA GLY A 188 20.96 -9.61 -4.86
C GLY A 188 19.86 -9.32 -5.91
N SER A 189 18.60 -9.54 -5.53
CA SER A 189 17.47 -9.21 -6.38
C SER A 189 17.30 -7.71 -6.58
N ARG A 190 17.17 -7.27 -7.83
CA ARG A 190 16.93 -5.87 -8.16
C ARG A 190 15.58 -5.70 -8.84
N PHE A 191 14.64 -5.00 -8.21
CA PHE A 191 13.32 -4.75 -8.80
C PHE A 191 12.64 -3.50 -8.23
N ARG A 192 11.82 -2.87 -9.07
CA ARG A 192 10.99 -1.70 -8.72
C ARG A 192 10.02 -2.08 -7.59
N MET A 193 10.02 -1.31 -6.49
CA MET A 193 9.16 -1.56 -5.33
C MET A 193 7.69 -1.26 -5.62
N ASP A 194 6.76 -1.89 -4.93
CA ASP A 194 5.33 -1.66 -5.18
C ASP A 194 4.92 -0.21 -4.85
N SER A 195 3.82 0.26 -5.45
CA SER A 195 3.36 1.65 -5.33
C SER A 195 3.29 2.17 -3.88
N GLU A 196 2.81 1.34 -2.95
CA GLU A 196 2.67 1.69 -1.55
C GLU A 196 4.04 1.87 -0.89
N MET A 197 5.03 1.05 -1.28
CA MET A 197 6.40 1.14 -0.78
C MET A 197 7.12 2.36 -1.34
N VAL A 198 6.96 2.66 -2.63
CA VAL A 198 7.56 3.85 -3.26
C VAL A 198 7.07 5.12 -2.55
N ARG A 199 5.77 5.25 -2.34
CA ARG A 199 5.20 6.41 -1.62
C ARG A 199 5.70 6.45 -0.16
N ASP A 200 5.60 5.34 0.57
CA ASP A 200 6.00 5.32 1.98
C ASP A 200 7.50 5.58 2.16
N GLN A 201 8.36 5.12 1.24
CA GLN A 201 9.80 5.39 1.26
C GLN A 201 10.10 6.88 1.04
N VAL A 202 9.45 7.52 0.07
CA VAL A 202 9.65 8.96 -0.16
C VAL A 202 9.21 9.78 1.06
N LEU A 203 8.06 9.45 1.65
CA LEU A 203 7.61 10.11 2.88
C LEU A 203 8.53 9.83 4.08
N MET A 204 9.11 8.63 4.16
CA MET A 204 10.06 8.27 5.22
C MET A 204 11.36 9.08 5.07
N ALA A 205 11.93 9.13 3.86
CA ALA A 205 13.14 9.89 3.57
C ALA A 205 12.95 11.40 3.81
N GLY A 206 11.74 11.92 3.57
CA GLY A 206 11.35 13.28 3.90
C GLY A 206 10.98 13.54 5.36
N GLY A 207 11.00 12.53 6.24
CA GLY A 207 10.62 12.68 7.65
C GLY A 207 9.12 12.94 7.89
N LEU A 208 8.27 12.72 6.88
CA LEU A 208 6.83 13.00 6.91
C LEU A 208 5.96 11.79 7.23
N LEU A 209 6.51 10.56 7.08
CA LEU A 209 5.72 9.34 7.21
C LEU A 209 5.09 9.21 8.61
N ASN A 210 3.76 9.21 8.66
CA ASN A 210 3.03 8.95 9.89
C ASN A 210 2.84 7.43 10.10
N HIS A 211 3.44 6.91 11.17
CA HIS A 211 3.43 5.51 11.59
C HIS A 211 2.21 5.09 12.44
N ASP A 212 1.28 6.00 12.73
CA ASP A 212 0.06 5.70 13.50
C ASP A 212 -0.66 4.48 12.93
N MET A 213 -0.90 3.48 13.78
CA MET A 213 -1.56 2.23 13.42
C MET A 213 -3.06 2.25 13.79
N LEU A 214 -3.84 1.39 13.13
CA LEU A 214 -5.28 1.16 13.38
C LEU A 214 -6.19 2.35 13.06
N GLY A 215 -7.51 2.17 13.13
CA GLY A 215 -8.46 3.23 12.84
C GLY A 215 -8.72 3.46 11.35
N LYS A 216 -9.40 4.58 11.03
CA LYS A 216 -10.02 4.80 9.71
C LYS A 216 -8.99 5.10 8.62
N SER A 217 -9.37 4.77 7.38
CA SER A 217 -8.62 5.17 6.19
C SER A 217 -8.53 6.69 6.05
N VAL A 218 -7.46 7.16 5.43
CA VAL A 218 -7.18 8.56 5.13
C VAL A 218 -7.27 8.82 3.63
N LYS A 219 -7.44 10.09 3.26
CA LYS A 219 -7.57 10.59 1.90
C LYS A 219 -6.42 11.56 1.63
N PRO A 220 -5.22 11.08 1.24
CA PRO A 220 -4.14 11.94 0.81
C PRO A 220 -4.58 12.86 -0.34
N PRO A 221 -3.95 14.02 -0.53
CA PRO A 221 -4.26 14.92 -1.64
C PRO A 221 -4.34 14.20 -3.00
N GLN A 222 -5.29 14.61 -3.83
CA GLN A 222 -5.47 14.12 -5.20
C GLN A 222 -5.79 15.31 -6.11
N PRO A 223 -5.51 15.21 -7.42
CA PRO A 223 -5.92 16.22 -8.38
C PRO A 223 -7.42 16.54 -8.28
N ALA A 224 -7.75 17.82 -8.43
CA ALA A 224 -9.14 18.27 -8.37
C ALA A 224 -9.99 17.62 -9.48
N LYS A 225 -11.31 17.54 -9.23
CA LYS A 225 -12.35 17.09 -10.19
C LYS A 225 -12.33 15.62 -10.60
N LEU A 226 -11.32 14.81 -10.28
CA LEU A 226 -11.29 13.37 -10.61
C LEU A 226 -12.56 12.61 -10.16
N TRP A 227 -13.07 12.96 -8.98
CA TRP A 227 -14.22 12.27 -8.39
C TRP A 227 -15.57 12.66 -9.01
N GLN A 228 -15.64 13.77 -9.75
CA GLN A 228 -16.88 14.23 -10.39
C GLN A 228 -17.31 13.26 -11.52
N ILE A 229 -16.36 12.51 -12.08
CA ILE A 229 -16.58 11.57 -13.17
C ILE A 229 -17.26 10.27 -12.69
N VAL A 230 -17.02 9.88 -11.42
CA VAL A 230 -17.40 8.56 -10.87
C VAL A 230 -18.39 8.64 -9.69
N ALA A 231 -18.76 9.84 -9.25
CA ALA A 231 -19.63 10.03 -8.10
C ALA A 231 -21.10 10.09 -8.52
N MET A 232 -21.85 9.04 -8.16
CA MET A 232 -23.32 9.05 -8.20
C MET A 232 -23.88 9.77 -6.95
N PRO A 233 -25.14 10.25 -6.97
CA PRO A 233 -25.77 10.86 -5.79
C PRO A 233 -25.72 9.98 -4.52
N SER A 234 -25.78 8.66 -4.68
CA SER A 234 -25.71 7.66 -3.60
C SER A 234 -24.28 7.21 -3.24
N SER A 235 -23.25 7.74 -3.88
CA SER A 235 -21.86 7.34 -3.61
C SER A 235 -21.36 7.91 -2.28
N TYR A 236 -20.60 7.12 -1.53
CA TYR A 236 -19.87 7.57 -0.36
C TYR A 236 -18.33 7.39 -0.53
N PRO A 237 -17.52 8.43 -0.29
CA PRO A 237 -17.94 9.84 -0.25
C PRO A 237 -18.34 10.31 -1.66
N ARG A 238 -19.35 11.19 -1.73
CA ARG A 238 -19.76 11.83 -2.99
C ARG A 238 -18.74 12.87 -3.43
N ILE A 239 -18.25 13.66 -2.48
CA ILE A 239 -17.25 14.71 -2.68
C ILE A 239 -15.95 14.27 -2.02
N PHE A 240 -14.86 14.33 -2.77
CA PHE A 240 -13.54 14.10 -2.22
C PHE A 240 -13.04 15.36 -1.51
N LYS A 241 -12.71 15.21 -0.23
CA LYS A 241 -11.98 16.21 0.55
C LYS A 241 -10.71 15.53 1.03
N ALA A 242 -9.55 16.09 0.71
CA ALA A 242 -8.29 15.59 1.23
C ALA A 242 -8.28 15.74 2.77
N ASP A 243 -7.68 14.79 3.47
CA ASP A 243 -7.41 14.94 4.91
C ASP A 243 -6.12 15.76 5.10
N ASP A 244 -6.13 16.67 6.08
CA ASP A 244 -5.03 17.60 6.32
C ASP A 244 -4.01 17.10 7.38
N GLY A 245 -2.87 17.77 7.45
CA GLY A 245 -1.81 17.54 8.45
C GLY A 245 -1.26 16.11 8.44
N LYS A 246 -0.97 15.55 9.62
CA LYS A 246 -0.38 14.20 9.77
C LYS A 246 -1.20 13.07 9.12
N LYS A 247 -2.50 13.29 8.85
CA LYS A 247 -3.34 12.29 8.17
C LYS A 247 -3.00 12.17 6.69
N ALA A 248 -2.60 13.25 6.03
CA ALA A 248 -2.21 13.25 4.63
C ALA A 248 -1.00 12.34 4.36
N PHE A 249 -0.08 12.24 5.34
CA PHE A 249 1.19 11.54 5.24
C PHE A 249 1.19 10.16 5.92
N ARG A 250 0.01 9.61 6.20
CA ARG A 250 -0.11 8.27 6.77
C ARG A 250 0.38 7.20 5.79
N ARG A 251 0.90 6.09 6.35
CA ARG A 251 1.27 4.88 5.61
C ARG A 251 0.21 4.50 4.57
N SER A 252 0.69 4.13 3.39
CA SER A 252 -0.11 3.88 2.20
C SER A 252 -1.16 2.78 2.40
N VAL A 253 -0.92 1.83 3.31
CA VAL A 253 -1.90 0.79 3.70
C VAL A 253 -3.22 1.36 4.24
N TYR A 254 -3.21 2.58 4.80
CA TYR A 254 -4.40 3.27 5.30
C TYR A 254 -5.05 4.18 4.27
N THR A 255 -4.56 4.23 3.03
CA THR A 255 -5.16 5.07 1.98
C THR A 255 -6.56 4.57 1.66
N PHE A 256 -7.50 5.51 1.49
CA PHE A 256 -8.87 5.20 1.10
C PHE A 256 -8.93 4.71 -0.35
N TRP A 257 -9.61 3.59 -0.57
CA TRP A 257 -9.81 2.99 -1.89
C TRP A 257 -11.28 3.06 -2.30
N LYS A 258 -11.59 3.80 -3.36
CA LYS A 258 -12.90 3.75 -4.02
C LYS A 258 -12.81 2.79 -5.20
N ARG A 259 -13.72 1.81 -5.28
CA ARG A 259 -13.72 0.78 -6.34
C ARG A 259 -13.59 1.38 -7.75
N GLY A 260 -14.39 2.40 -8.07
CA GLY A 260 -14.36 3.04 -9.40
C GLY A 260 -13.30 4.13 -9.59
N LEU A 261 -12.54 4.49 -8.55
CA LEU A 261 -11.45 5.46 -8.65
C LEU A 261 -10.39 5.17 -7.57
N PRO A 262 -9.53 4.17 -7.81
CA PRO A 262 -8.37 3.90 -6.97
C PRO A 262 -7.45 5.14 -6.85
N PRO A 263 -6.57 5.20 -5.84
CA PRO A 263 -5.61 6.30 -5.71
C PRO A 263 -4.78 6.46 -6.99
N PRO A 264 -4.89 7.58 -7.72
CA PRO A 264 -4.32 7.71 -9.07
C PRO A 264 -2.81 7.53 -9.07
N GLN A 265 -2.13 8.04 -8.05
CA GLN A 265 -0.68 7.89 -7.89
C GLN A 265 -0.26 6.42 -7.74
N MET A 266 -1.06 5.61 -7.06
CA MET A 266 -0.75 4.18 -6.87
C MET A 266 -1.01 3.40 -8.15
N THR A 267 -2.09 3.72 -8.87
CA THR A 267 -2.41 3.09 -10.16
C THR A 267 -1.33 3.34 -11.22
N ILE A 268 -0.73 4.54 -11.26
CA ILE A 268 0.41 4.85 -12.14
C ILE A 268 1.61 3.92 -11.84
N PHE A 269 1.79 3.49 -10.59
CA PHE A 269 2.79 2.53 -10.14
C PHE A 269 2.26 1.08 -10.04
N ASP A 270 1.37 0.70 -10.97
CA ASP A 270 0.87 -0.66 -11.15
C ASP A 270 0.09 -1.25 -9.95
N ALA A 271 -0.50 -0.41 -9.10
CA ALA A 271 -1.37 -0.90 -8.03
C ALA A 271 -2.63 -1.59 -8.60
N PRO A 272 -2.98 -2.82 -8.14
CA PRO A 272 -4.20 -3.49 -8.56
C PRO A 272 -5.46 -2.69 -8.26
N THR A 273 -6.42 -2.62 -9.18
CA THR A 273 -7.69 -1.89 -9.02
C THR A 273 -8.60 -2.44 -7.91
N ARG A 274 -8.30 -3.64 -7.37
CA ARG A 274 -9.12 -4.42 -6.42
C ARG A 274 -10.48 -4.87 -6.97
N GLU A 275 -10.66 -4.83 -8.29
CA GLU A 275 -11.84 -5.36 -8.96
C GLU A 275 -11.73 -6.86 -9.23
N ALA A 276 -10.49 -7.36 -9.35
CA ALA A 276 -10.17 -8.77 -9.52
C ALA A 276 -9.03 -9.20 -8.57
N CYS A 277 -8.96 -10.51 -8.32
CA CYS A 277 -7.86 -11.09 -7.56
C CYS A 277 -6.57 -11.09 -8.40
N ILE A 278 -5.50 -10.50 -7.87
CA ILE A 278 -4.19 -10.45 -8.53
C ILE A 278 -3.21 -11.34 -7.79
N ALA A 279 -2.80 -12.43 -8.43
CA ALA A 279 -1.82 -13.35 -7.85
C ALA A 279 -0.39 -12.79 -7.88
N ARG A 280 -0.02 -12.09 -8.97
CA ARG A 280 1.28 -11.42 -9.16
C ARG A 280 1.04 -10.01 -9.69
N ARG A 281 1.60 -9.01 -9.02
CA ARG A 281 1.56 -7.62 -9.49
C ARG A 281 2.50 -7.44 -10.69
N GLU A 282 2.03 -6.71 -11.69
CA GLU A 282 2.88 -6.31 -12.81
C GLU A 282 3.87 -5.23 -12.37
N ARG A 283 4.98 -5.13 -13.10
CA ARG A 283 5.98 -4.10 -12.86
C ARG A 283 6.39 -3.45 -14.16
N THR A 284 5.96 -2.21 -14.33
CA THR A 284 6.36 -1.35 -15.45
C THR A 284 7.37 -0.31 -14.97
N ASN A 285 8.14 0.22 -15.92
CA ASN A 285 9.00 1.39 -15.73
C ASN A 285 8.74 2.34 -16.90
N THR A 286 7.91 3.34 -16.69
CA THR A 286 7.43 4.23 -17.76
C THR A 286 7.87 5.68 -17.52
N PRO A 287 8.04 6.50 -18.57
CA PRO A 287 8.29 7.93 -18.40
C PRO A 287 7.21 8.64 -17.57
N LEU A 288 5.95 8.18 -17.65
CA LEU A 288 4.84 8.71 -16.85
C LEU A 288 5.08 8.53 -15.34
N GLN A 289 5.67 7.40 -14.91
CA GLN A 289 6.01 7.19 -13.51
C GLN A 289 7.10 8.16 -13.04
N ALA A 290 8.13 8.39 -13.86
CA ALA A 290 9.18 9.38 -13.55
C ALA A 290 8.61 10.80 -13.48
N LEU A 291 7.70 11.17 -14.39
CA LEU A 291 7.01 12.45 -14.35
C LEU A 291 6.08 12.58 -13.15
N MET A 292 5.43 11.50 -12.72
CA MET A 292 4.61 11.54 -11.53
C MET A 292 5.44 11.88 -10.29
N LEU A 293 6.59 11.22 -10.10
CA LEU A 293 7.52 11.52 -8.99
C LEU A 293 7.94 13.01 -8.98
N MET A 294 8.14 13.61 -10.15
CA MET A 294 8.55 15.01 -10.29
C MET A 294 7.44 16.03 -10.02
N ASN A 295 6.17 15.65 -10.19
CA ASN A 295 5.05 16.59 -10.21
C ASN A 295 4.06 16.38 -9.06
N GLU A 296 4.21 15.32 -8.26
CA GLU A 296 3.28 15.01 -7.18
C GLU A 296 3.56 15.90 -5.94
N PRO A 297 2.55 16.60 -5.40
CA PRO A 297 2.75 17.57 -4.30
C PRO A 297 3.31 17.00 -2.99
N GLN A 298 2.91 15.80 -2.58
CA GLN A 298 3.46 15.10 -1.42
C GLN A 298 4.93 14.70 -1.64
N PHE A 299 5.32 14.31 -2.85
CA PHE A 299 6.72 13.97 -3.17
C PHE A 299 7.59 15.23 -3.13
N PHE A 300 7.07 16.33 -3.65
CA PHE A 300 7.70 17.64 -3.51
C PHE A 300 7.80 18.08 -2.04
N SER A 301 6.74 17.89 -1.25
CA SER A 301 6.73 18.19 0.19
C SER A 301 7.80 17.37 0.93
N ALA A 302 7.97 16.09 0.59
CA ALA A 302 9.01 15.25 1.17
C ALA A 302 10.42 15.74 0.82
N ALA A 303 10.64 16.23 -0.41
CA ALA A 303 11.90 16.84 -0.81
C ALA A 303 12.21 18.10 0.01
N ALA A 304 11.22 18.98 0.17
CA ALA A 304 11.36 20.22 0.93
C ALA A 304 11.65 19.95 2.41
N HIS A 305 10.90 19.05 3.06
CA HIS A 305 11.15 18.68 4.45
C HIS A 305 12.51 17.99 4.65
N CYS A 306 12.95 17.15 3.71
CA CYS A 306 14.30 16.58 3.74
C CYS A 306 15.36 17.69 3.68
N ALA A 307 15.21 18.64 2.76
CA ALA A 307 16.11 19.78 2.62
C ALA A 307 16.17 20.64 3.88
N GLN A 308 15.04 20.88 4.54
CA GLN A 308 15.01 21.56 5.84
C GLN A 308 15.83 20.83 6.89
N GLY A 309 15.61 19.53 7.07
CA GLY A 309 16.36 18.73 8.05
C GLY A 309 17.88 18.69 7.77
N ILE A 310 18.29 18.77 6.50
CA ILE A 310 19.71 18.88 6.12
C ILE A 310 20.28 20.26 6.50
N LEU A 311 19.51 21.32 6.31
CA LEU A 311 19.91 22.71 6.59
C LEU A 311 19.88 23.08 8.08
N GLU A 312 19.12 22.37 8.90
CA GLU A 312 19.08 22.55 10.36
C GLU A 312 20.47 22.43 11.02
N ASN A 313 21.37 21.61 10.44
CA ASN A 313 22.75 21.56 10.90
C ASN A 313 23.59 22.66 10.25
N THR A 314 23.82 23.74 11.01
CA THR A 314 24.58 24.91 10.57
C THR A 314 26.10 24.68 10.56
N ASP A 315 26.60 23.65 11.23
CA ASP A 315 28.03 23.34 11.30
C ASP A 315 28.53 22.59 10.05
N TRP A 316 27.60 22.00 9.29
CA TRP A 316 27.93 21.24 8.10
C TRP A 316 28.19 22.12 6.88
N LYS A 317 29.28 21.81 6.19
CA LYS A 317 29.57 22.34 4.85
C LYS A 317 28.75 21.61 3.80
N ASP A 318 28.63 22.20 2.61
CA ASP A 318 27.87 21.60 1.50
C ASP A 318 28.28 20.17 1.17
N ALA A 319 29.57 19.83 1.23
CA ALA A 319 30.04 18.46 0.99
C ALA A 319 29.42 17.46 1.98
N GLN A 320 29.40 17.81 3.28
CA GLN A 320 28.82 16.98 4.33
C GLN A 320 27.29 16.90 4.20
N ARG A 321 26.64 18.01 3.82
CA ARG A 321 25.21 18.05 3.55
C ARG A 321 24.83 17.19 2.34
N ILE A 322 25.62 17.20 1.26
CA ILE A 322 25.42 16.35 0.07
C ILE A 322 25.54 14.88 0.45
N GLU A 323 26.59 14.50 1.17
CA GLU A 323 26.78 13.12 1.66
C GLU A 323 25.59 12.68 2.50
N ARG A 324 25.16 13.52 3.45
CA ARG A 324 24.02 13.21 4.30
C ARG A 324 22.71 13.08 3.53
N ALA A 325 22.45 13.99 2.58
CA ALA A 325 21.27 13.96 1.73
C ALA A 325 21.21 12.67 0.91
N TYR A 326 22.33 12.33 0.27
CA TYR A 326 22.44 11.14 -0.56
C TYR A 326 22.30 9.87 0.27
N GLU A 327 22.94 9.78 1.45
CA GLU A 327 22.80 8.65 2.37
C GLU A 327 21.37 8.49 2.88
N THR A 328 20.73 9.57 3.31
CA THR A 328 19.36 9.54 3.84
C THR A 328 18.37 9.03 2.78
N ILE A 329 18.55 9.43 1.52
CA ILE A 329 17.62 9.10 0.43
C ILE A 329 17.92 7.73 -0.21
N THR A 330 19.19 7.37 -0.36
CA THR A 330 19.63 6.18 -1.12
C THR A 330 20.15 5.04 -0.25
N SER A 331 20.37 5.28 1.05
CA SER A 331 21.06 4.36 1.98
C SER A 331 22.50 3.99 1.57
N HIS A 332 23.13 4.81 0.72
CA HIS A 332 24.51 4.63 0.26
C HIS A 332 25.28 5.95 0.39
N LEU A 333 26.61 5.92 0.39
CA LEU A 333 27.40 7.13 0.23
C LEU A 333 27.61 7.43 -1.27
N PRO A 334 27.63 8.72 -1.68
CA PRO A 334 27.90 9.08 -3.05
C PRO A 334 29.35 8.76 -3.42
N THR A 335 29.59 8.33 -4.65
CA THR A 335 30.95 8.29 -5.22
C THR A 335 31.48 9.70 -5.47
N ASP A 336 32.80 9.86 -5.63
CA ASP A 336 33.42 11.15 -5.95
C ASP A 336 32.85 11.82 -7.21
N THR A 337 32.40 11.02 -8.18
CA THR A 337 31.76 11.53 -9.40
C THR A 337 30.35 12.02 -9.12
N GLU A 338 29.56 11.28 -8.33
CA GLU A 338 28.21 11.69 -7.92
C GLU A 338 28.26 12.92 -7.02
N ALA A 339 29.16 12.96 -6.03
CA ALA A 339 29.32 14.11 -5.13
C ALA A 339 29.68 15.39 -5.91
N ARG A 340 30.59 15.30 -6.90
CA ARG A 340 30.92 16.43 -7.78
C ARG A 340 29.73 16.88 -8.62
N ALA A 341 28.98 15.95 -9.21
CA ALA A 341 27.79 16.27 -9.99
C ALA A 341 26.70 16.95 -9.15
N LEU A 342 26.47 16.47 -7.91
CA LEU A 342 25.50 17.05 -6.98
C LEU A 342 25.91 18.45 -6.53
N LYS A 343 27.21 18.67 -6.29
CA LYS A 343 27.73 20.00 -5.97
C LYS A 343 27.49 20.99 -7.11
N GLN A 344 27.81 20.59 -8.35
CA GLN A 344 27.57 21.42 -9.54
C GLN A 344 26.08 21.72 -9.75
N ALA A 345 25.21 20.74 -9.49
CA ALA A 345 23.77 20.92 -9.56
C ALA A 345 23.27 21.92 -8.50
N LEU A 346 23.76 21.81 -7.25
CA LEU A 346 23.43 22.74 -6.18
C LEU A 346 23.84 24.18 -6.50
N GLU A 347 25.06 24.38 -7.01
CA GLU A 347 25.55 25.69 -7.46
C GLU A 347 24.66 26.26 -8.57
N SER A 348 24.26 25.42 -9.53
CA SER A 348 23.35 25.82 -10.61
C SER A 348 21.95 26.23 -10.11
N PHE A 349 21.40 25.52 -9.11
CA PHE A 349 20.12 25.90 -8.49
C PHE A 349 20.24 27.21 -7.73
N ARG A 350 21.32 27.42 -6.97
CA ARG A 350 21.59 28.69 -6.27
C ARG A 350 21.67 29.84 -7.26
N GLU A 351 22.41 29.69 -8.36
CA GLU A 351 22.47 30.72 -9.41
C GLU A 351 21.11 31.04 -10.02
N HIS A 352 20.28 30.01 -10.24
CA HIS A 352 18.93 30.19 -10.76
C HIS A 352 18.04 30.98 -9.79
N TYR A 353 18.02 30.59 -8.52
CA TYR A 353 17.17 31.24 -7.50
C TYR A 353 17.68 32.60 -7.05
N ASN A 354 18.98 32.87 -7.15
CA ASN A 354 19.52 34.23 -7.01
C ASN A 354 18.99 35.18 -8.09
N LYS A 355 18.79 34.68 -9.32
CA LYS A 355 18.20 35.47 -10.41
C LYS A 355 16.67 35.56 -10.32
N ASN A 356 16.03 34.61 -9.63
CA ASN A 356 14.58 34.44 -9.55
C ASN A 356 14.11 34.28 -8.09
N VAL A 357 14.32 35.32 -7.28
CA VAL A 357 14.01 35.28 -5.83
C VAL A 357 12.53 35.00 -5.58
N ASP A 358 11.63 35.58 -6.38
CA ASP A 358 10.19 35.35 -6.27
C ASP A 358 9.82 33.86 -6.45
N ALA A 359 10.54 33.15 -7.34
CA ALA A 359 10.34 31.72 -7.54
C ALA A 359 10.83 30.91 -6.33
N ALA A 360 11.94 31.32 -5.70
CA ALA A 360 12.44 30.69 -4.48
C ALA A 360 11.41 30.85 -3.35
N GLN A 361 10.91 32.07 -3.13
CA GLN A 361 9.89 32.37 -2.11
C GLN A 361 8.58 31.60 -2.37
N ALA A 362 8.12 31.56 -3.62
CA ALA A 362 6.91 30.81 -3.98
C ALA A 362 7.04 29.33 -3.62
N LEU A 363 8.21 28.75 -3.90
CA LEU A 363 8.52 27.34 -3.65
C LEU A 363 8.63 27.00 -2.16
N THR A 364 9.16 27.93 -1.33
CA THR A 364 9.48 27.68 0.08
C THR A 364 8.46 28.24 1.08
N SER A 365 7.52 29.07 0.63
CA SER A 365 6.53 29.79 1.47
C SER A 365 5.72 28.89 2.43
N GLY A 366 5.47 27.63 2.07
CA GLY A 366 4.75 26.67 2.92
C GLY A 366 5.59 25.93 3.95
N TYR A 367 6.92 26.11 3.92
CA TYR A 367 7.87 25.34 4.71
C TYR A 367 8.66 26.24 5.68
N LEU A 368 8.94 27.48 5.32
CA LEU A 368 9.64 28.44 6.18
C LEU A 368 8.67 29.14 7.13
N SER A 369 9.07 29.33 8.39
CA SER A 369 8.28 30.03 9.41
C SER A 369 8.91 31.37 9.80
N GLY A 370 8.11 32.43 9.92
CA GLY A 370 8.56 33.75 10.41
C GLY A 370 9.11 34.68 9.32
N ASN A 371 9.78 35.77 9.74
CA ASN A 371 10.46 36.71 8.83
C ASN A 371 11.70 36.02 8.26
N THR A 372 11.51 35.35 7.12
CA THR A 372 12.56 34.58 6.46
C THR A 372 13.30 35.46 5.46
N SER A 373 14.64 35.40 5.44
CA SER A 373 15.41 36.20 4.49
C SER A 373 15.30 35.65 3.06
N ASN A 374 15.65 36.48 2.08
CA ASN A 374 15.77 36.03 0.69
C ASN A 374 16.81 34.91 0.56
N ASP A 375 17.92 35.01 1.31
CA ASP A 375 18.99 34.03 1.29
C ASP A 375 18.52 32.66 1.82
N ASP A 376 17.75 32.65 2.91
CA ASP A 376 17.15 31.42 3.45
C ASP A 376 16.19 30.77 2.44
N SER A 377 15.42 31.59 1.71
CA SER A 377 14.51 31.11 0.67
C SER A 377 15.27 30.50 -0.51
N ILE A 378 16.37 31.15 -0.94
CA ILE A 378 17.23 30.67 -2.02
C ILE A 378 17.92 29.36 -1.62
N GLU A 379 18.47 29.28 -0.41
CA GLU A 379 19.12 28.07 0.10
C GLU A 379 18.13 26.91 0.19
N LEU A 380 16.97 27.11 0.84
CA LEU A 380 15.99 26.05 0.95
C LEU A 380 15.46 25.61 -0.42
N ALA A 381 15.20 26.54 -1.35
CA ALA A 381 14.74 26.18 -2.68
C ALA A 381 15.80 25.37 -3.44
N SER A 382 17.07 25.75 -3.34
CA SER A 382 18.18 25.06 -4.00
C SER A 382 18.37 23.64 -3.47
N TRP A 383 18.35 23.47 -2.14
CA TRP A 383 18.42 22.16 -1.50
C TRP A 383 17.18 21.31 -1.76
N THR A 384 15.99 21.92 -1.82
CA THR A 384 14.74 21.22 -2.18
C THR A 384 14.82 20.65 -3.59
N MET A 385 15.36 21.39 -4.55
CA MET A 385 15.51 20.87 -5.92
C MET A 385 16.57 19.78 -6.01
N LEU A 386 17.65 19.87 -5.23
CA LEU A 386 18.65 18.81 -5.13
C LEU A 386 18.06 17.52 -4.53
N THR A 387 17.36 17.61 -3.40
CA THR A 387 16.70 16.45 -2.76
C THR A 387 15.59 15.88 -3.64
N HIS A 388 14.85 16.72 -4.35
CA HIS A 388 13.84 16.31 -5.31
C HIS A 388 14.44 15.51 -6.48
N ALA A 389 15.58 15.94 -7.01
CA ALA A 389 16.32 15.20 -8.04
C ALA A 389 16.81 13.84 -7.51
N LEU A 390 17.33 13.79 -6.27
CA LEU A 390 17.75 12.56 -5.61
C LEU A 390 16.59 11.57 -5.43
N LEU A 391 15.43 12.04 -4.95
CA LEU A 391 14.24 11.20 -4.75
C LEU A 391 13.71 10.57 -6.05
N ASN A 392 14.03 11.17 -7.21
CA ASN A 392 13.63 10.64 -8.51
C ASN A 392 14.64 9.65 -9.11
N LEU A 393 15.79 9.42 -8.47
CA LEU A 393 16.76 8.43 -8.94
C LEU A 393 16.16 7.02 -8.94
N ASP A 394 16.70 6.16 -9.81
CA ASP A 394 16.22 4.78 -9.91
C ASP A 394 16.49 3.95 -8.63
N ILE A 395 17.61 4.23 -7.96
CA ILE A 395 17.99 3.59 -6.68
C ILE A 395 16.94 3.78 -5.58
N VAL A 396 16.21 4.91 -5.58
CA VAL A 396 15.23 5.24 -4.53
C VAL A 396 13.94 4.43 -4.67
N LYS A 397 13.60 4.00 -5.88
CA LYS A 397 12.37 3.24 -6.18
C LYS A 397 12.61 1.75 -6.39
N THR A 398 13.84 1.30 -6.20
CA THR A 398 14.26 -0.07 -6.51
C THR A 398 14.83 -0.74 -5.28
N ARG A 399 14.31 -1.93 -4.93
CA ARG A 399 14.95 -2.82 -3.95
C ARG A 399 16.25 -3.31 -4.57
N GLN A 400 17.39 -3.12 -3.91
CA GLN A 400 18.68 -3.66 -4.34
C GLN A 400 19.67 -3.86 -3.21
#